data_AF-A0A7S4PMP9-F1
#
_entry.id   AF-A0A7S4PMP9-F1
#
_cell.length_a   1.000
_cell.length_b   1.000
_cell.length_c   1.000
_cell.angle_alpha   90.00
_cell.angle_beta   90.00
_cell.angle_gamma   90.00
#
_symmetry.space_group_name_H-M   'P 1'
#
loop_
_entity.id
_entity.type
_entity.pdbx_description
1 polymer ?
#
loop_
_entity_poly.entity_id
_entity_poly.type
_entity_poly.pdbx_seq_one_letter_code
_entity_poly.pdbx_strand_id
1 'polypeptide(L)'
;MEQAFKALLSSQMWLNSSEDAGKSDCETDFIQVCNNVTSRFQTLSSQMISIEEELKLSQDNLMLANVIRKIQDEEREHLRLVIALQVERKRLDLLRLTADKATKSHNEHGEQHRCTCSAKTEEQIEDLQDLICIQEDKVKWMKQQTLNSESKINELLDEVRYWEVDKEMI
;
A
#
# COMPACT_ATOMS: atom_id res chain seq x y z
N MET A 1 -7.25 15.40 -6.06
CA MET A 1 -7.77 14.02 -5.92
C MET A 1 -7.50 13.20 -7.18
N GLU A 2 -7.91 13.68 -8.35
CA GLU A 2 -7.70 13.00 -9.65
C GLU A 2 -6.22 12.87 -10.06
N GLN A 3 -5.39 13.87 -9.76
CA GLN A 3 -3.96 13.86 -10.15
C GLN A 3 -3.10 12.87 -9.34
N ALA A 4 -3.36 12.70 -8.04
CA ALA A 4 -2.62 11.76 -7.20
C ALA A 4 -2.94 10.30 -7.54
N PHE A 5 -4.19 10.03 -7.94
CA PHE A 5 -4.63 8.72 -8.38
C PHE A 5 -4.17 8.41 -9.81
N LYS A 6 -4.17 9.42 -10.71
CA LYS A 6 -3.53 9.34 -12.03
C LYS A 6 -2.02 9.08 -11.95
N ALA A 7 -1.33 9.63 -10.95
CA ALA A 7 0.11 9.36 -10.71
C ALA A 7 0.40 7.92 -10.24
N LEU A 8 -0.55 7.33 -9.51
CA LEU A 8 -0.51 5.92 -9.08
C LEU A 8 -0.75 4.97 -10.26
N LEU A 9 -1.69 5.31 -11.15
CA LEU A 9 -1.95 4.59 -12.40
C LEU A 9 -0.83 4.77 -13.44
N SER A 10 -0.19 5.94 -13.51
CA SER A 10 0.95 6.16 -14.43
C SER A 10 2.24 5.48 -13.96
N SER A 11 2.42 5.27 -12.65
CA SER A 11 3.53 4.45 -12.12
C SER A 11 3.41 2.97 -12.50
N GLN A 12 2.20 2.48 -12.82
CA GLN A 12 1.99 1.12 -13.35
C GLN A 12 2.49 0.94 -14.79
N MET A 13 2.64 2.02 -15.57
CA MET A 13 3.12 1.92 -16.95
C MET A 13 4.61 1.52 -17.07
N TRP A 14 5.37 1.60 -15.98
CA TRP A 14 6.79 1.20 -15.96
C TRP A 14 7.01 -0.31 -15.82
N LEU A 15 5.95 -1.11 -15.64
CA LEU A 15 6.02 -2.57 -15.61
C LEU A 15 5.74 -3.23 -16.97
N ASN A 16 5.48 -2.45 -18.02
CA ASN A 16 4.98 -2.95 -19.32
C ASN A 16 6.06 -3.16 -20.39
N SER A 17 7.33 -3.33 -20.02
CA SER A 17 8.36 -3.74 -20.99
C SER A 17 8.88 -5.13 -20.65
N SER A 18 8.08 -6.13 -21.00
CA SER A 18 8.58 -7.43 -21.45
C SER A 18 7.44 -8.11 -22.19
N GLU A 19 7.65 -8.28 -23.50
CA GLU A 19 6.87 -9.15 -24.37
C GLU A 19 6.64 -10.51 -23.68
N ASP A 20 5.38 -10.88 -23.47
CA ASP A 20 4.88 -12.18 -23.96
C ASP A 20 3.35 -12.20 -23.94
N ALA A 21 2.76 -12.52 -25.09
CA ALA A 21 1.34 -12.59 -25.31
C ALA A 21 0.78 -13.86 -24.62
N GLY A 22 0.16 -13.72 -23.45
CA GLY A 22 -0.41 -14.91 -22.80
C GLY A 22 -1.05 -14.77 -21.41
N LYS A 23 -1.65 -13.63 -21.03
CA LYS A 23 -2.39 -13.52 -19.74
C LYS A 23 -3.65 -12.66 -19.85
N SER A 24 -4.62 -13.12 -20.63
CA SER A 24 -5.86 -12.40 -20.97
C SER A 24 -6.94 -12.37 -19.86
N ASP A 25 -6.88 -13.23 -18.85
CA ASP A 25 -7.96 -13.31 -17.85
C ASP A 25 -7.64 -12.61 -16.53
N CYS A 26 -6.39 -12.71 -16.05
CA CYS A 26 -6.01 -12.21 -14.72
C CYS A 26 -5.92 -10.67 -14.64
N GLU A 27 -5.60 -10.01 -15.76
CA GLU A 27 -5.47 -8.55 -15.82
C GLU A 27 -6.85 -7.87 -15.86
N THR A 28 -7.80 -8.50 -16.54
CA THR A 28 -9.21 -8.05 -16.62
C THR A 28 -9.90 -8.14 -15.25
N ASP A 29 -9.66 -9.23 -14.51
CA ASP A 29 -10.17 -9.43 -13.14
C ASP A 29 -9.62 -8.38 -12.17
N PHE A 30 -8.32 -8.07 -12.26
CA PHE A 30 -7.70 -7.06 -11.40
C PHE A 30 -8.26 -5.65 -11.66
N ILE A 31 -8.43 -5.27 -12.93
CA ILE A 31 -9.04 -3.98 -13.31
C ILE A 31 -10.48 -3.90 -12.80
N GLN A 32 -11.25 -4.97 -12.91
CA GLN A 32 -12.63 -5.01 -12.42
C GLN A 32 -12.70 -4.87 -10.88
N VAL A 33 -11.78 -5.51 -10.15
CA VAL A 33 -11.67 -5.33 -8.70
C VAL A 33 -11.31 -3.89 -8.35
N CYS A 34 -10.34 -3.28 -9.04
CA CYS A 34 -9.97 -1.88 -8.83
C CYS A 34 -11.14 -0.92 -9.11
N ASN A 35 -11.92 -1.15 -10.17
CA ASN A 35 -13.08 -0.35 -10.50
C ASN A 35 -14.20 -0.50 -9.46
N ASN A 36 -14.45 -1.72 -8.98
CA ASN A 36 -15.43 -1.97 -7.92
C ASN A 36 -15.03 -1.30 -6.60
N VAL A 37 -13.75 -1.38 -6.20
CA VAL A 37 -13.25 -0.70 -5.00
C VAL A 37 -13.38 0.82 -5.15
N THR A 38 -13.05 1.36 -6.32
CA THR A 38 -13.17 2.80 -6.62
C THR A 38 -14.61 3.28 -6.52
N SER A 39 -15.55 2.54 -7.12
CA SER A 39 -16.99 2.85 -7.07
C SER A 39 -17.52 2.85 -5.64
N ARG A 40 -17.20 1.81 -4.85
CA ARG A 40 -17.59 1.73 -3.43
C ARG A 40 -17.02 2.88 -2.62
N PHE A 41 -15.76 3.25 -2.85
CA PHE A 41 -15.13 4.38 -2.16
C PHE A 41 -15.83 5.70 -2.50
N GLN A 42 -16.19 5.92 -3.76
CA GLN A 42 -16.96 7.11 -4.17
C GLN A 42 -18.33 7.15 -3.49
N THR A 43 -19.06 6.03 -3.46
CA THR A 43 -20.36 5.94 -2.77
C THR A 43 -20.23 6.27 -1.29
N LEU A 44 -19.27 5.65 -0.59
CA LEU A 44 -19.02 5.92 0.82
C LEU A 44 -18.66 7.38 1.05
N SER A 45 -17.78 7.94 0.21
CA SER A 45 -17.39 9.35 0.30
C SER A 45 -18.59 10.29 0.11
N SER A 46 -19.51 10.00 -0.82
CA SER A 46 -20.72 10.81 -1.01
C SER A 46 -21.68 10.70 0.17
N GLN A 47 -21.90 9.50 0.70
CA GLN A 47 -22.75 9.30 1.89
C GLN A 47 -22.22 10.07 3.10
N MET A 48 -20.89 10.11 3.27
CA MET A 48 -20.26 10.80 4.38
C MET A 48 -20.39 12.32 4.28
N ILE A 49 -20.31 12.89 3.07
CA ILE A 49 -20.58 14.32 2.85
C ILE A 49 -22.01 14.67 3.25
N SER A 50 -23.00 13.83 2.87
CA SER A 50 -24.39 14.04 3.27
C SER A 50 -24.58 13.99 4.79
N ILE A 51 -23.93 13.05 5.48
CA ILE A 51 -23.95 12.98 6.95
C ILE A 51 -23.31 14.22 7.57
N GLU A 52 -22.17 14.69 7.04
CA GLU A 52 -21.53 15.93 7.50
C GLU A 52 -22.42 17.17 7.31
N GLU A 53 -23.23 17.20 6.26
CA GLU A 53 -24.17 18.29 6.01
C GLU A 53 -25.35 18.27 6.97
N GLU A 54 -25.89 17.09 7.27
CA GLU A 54 -26.96 16.91 8.28
C GLU A 54 -26.48 17.27 9.70
N LEU A 55 -25.20 17.01 10.00
CA LEU A 55 -24.58 17.36 11.27
C LEU A 55 -24.22 18.86 11.42
N LYS A 56 -24.43 19.73 10.43
CA LYS A 56 -24.12 21.17 10.59
C LYS A 56 -25.14 21.97 11.41
N LEU A 57 -26.20 21.34 11.93
CA LEU A 57 -27.35 22.02 12.54
C LEU A 57 -27.23 22.33 14.05
N SER A 58 -26.20 21.86 14.76
CA SER A 58 -25.94 22.22 16.17
C SER A 58 -24.44 22.23 16.51
N GLN A 59 -24.04 22.91 17.59
CA GLN A 59 -22.63 23.02 18.01
C GLN A 59 -22.02 21.66 18.41
N ASP A 60 -22.82 20.77 19.01
CA ASP A 60 -22.42 19.39 19.31
C ASP A 60 -22.29 18.55 18.03
N ASN A 61 -23.17 18.78 17.05
CA ASN A 61 -23.07 18.10 15.76
C ASN A 61 -21.86 18.61 14.93
N LEU A 62 -21.40 19.85 15.15
CA LEU A 62 -20.16 20.38 14.56
C LEU A 62 -18.91 19.67 15.10
N MET A 63 -18.87 19.36 16.40
CA MET A 63 -17.77 18.61 17.01
C MET A 63 -17.73 17.17 16.49
N LEU A 64 -18.88 16.50 16.44
CA LEU A 64 -19.00 15.17 15.84
C LEU A 64 -18.59 15.16 14.36
N ALA A 65 -19.05 16.13 13.57
CA ALA A 65 -18.63 16.27 12.17
C ALA A 65 -17.11 16.48 12.02
N ASN A 66 -16.46 17.19 12.95
CA ASN A 66 -15.01 17.35 12.95
C ASN A 66 -14.26 16.05 13.29
N VAL A 67 -14.77 15.24 14.24
CA VAL A 67 -14.19 13.93 14.56
C VAL A 67 -14.35 12.96 13.39
N ILE A 68 -15.55 12.93 12.77
CA ILE A 68 -15.83 12.14 11.56
C ILE A 68 -14.86 12.52 10.42
N ARG A 69 -14.60 13.81 10.20
CA ARG A 69 -13.63 14.26 9.18
C ARG A 69 -12.21 13.80 9.50
N LYS A 70 -11.79 13.83 10.78
CA LYS A 70 -10.48 13.29 11.17
C LYS A 70 -10.37 11.79 10.90
N ILE A 71 -11.43 11.02 11.18
CA ILE A 71 -11.48 9.59 10.85
C ILE A 71 -11.27 9.37 9.36
N GLN A 72 -11.95 10.15 8.49
CA GLN A 72 -11.77 10.04 7.03
C GLN A 72 -10.33 10.32 6.58
N ASP A 73 -9.71 11.35 7.15
CA ASP A 73 -8.34 11.72 6.79
C ASP A 73 -7.36 10.63 7.22
N GLU A 74 -7.55 10.05 8.41
CA GLU A 74 -6.74 8.93 8.89
C GLU A 74 -6.99 7.63 8.11
N GLU A 75 -8.24 7.28 7.78
CA GLU A 75 -8.56 6.12 6.93
C GLU A 75 -7.95 6.25 5.52
N ARG A 76 -7.93 7.47 4.98
CA ARG A 76 -7.30 7.77 3.69
C ARG A 76 -5.79 7.57 3.76
N GLU A 77 -5.16 8.02 4.84
CA GLU A 77 -3.72 7.85 5.03
C GLU A 77 -3.38 6.37 5.30
N HIS A 78 -4.20 5.66 6.08
CA HIS A 78 -4.10 4.23 6.29
C HIS A 78 -4.09 3.46 4.96
N LEU A 79 -5.05 3.77 4.08
CA LEU A 79 -5.14 3.15 2.76
C LEU A 79 -3.88 3.41 1.92
N ARG A 80 -3.33 4.62 1.96
CA ARG A 80 -2.07 4.95 1.27
C ARG A 80 -0.90 4.12 1.81
N LEU A 81 -0.78 4.00 3.14
CA LEU A 81 0.26 3.19 3.78
C LEU A 81 0.12 1.71 3.42
N VAL A 82 -1.09 1.16 3.40
CA VAL A 82 -1.35 -0.22 2.97
C VAL A 82 -0.94 -0.44 1.52
N ILE A 83 -1.29 0.46 0.61
CA ILE A 83 -0.89 0.38 -0.81
C ILE A 83 0.64 0.43 -0.93
N ALA A 84 1.29 1.38 -0.25
CA ALA A 84 2.75 1.50 -0.25
C ALA A 84 3.41 0.22 0.27
N LEU A 85 2.92 -0.33 1.39
CA LEU A 85 3.40 -1.59 1.94
C LEU A 85 3.29 -2.75 0.93
N GLN A 86 2.18 -2.84 0.19
CA GLN A 86 2.01 -3.89 -0.83
C GLN A 86 2.99 -3.74 -2.00
N VAL A 87 3.21 -2.51 -2.48
CA VAL A 87 4.22 -2.23 -3.53
C VAL A 87 5.61 -2.67 -3.08
N GLU A 88 5.94 -2.39 -1.83
CA GLU A 88 7.29 -2.57 -1.29
C GLU A 88 7.54 -4.04 -0.94
N ARG A 89 6.49 -4.79 -0.56
CA ARG A 89 6.54 -6.26 -0.49
C ARG A 89 6.78 -6.88 -1.87
N LYS A 90 6.07 -6.44 -2.91
CA LYS A 90 6.30 -6.94 -4.28
C LYS A 90 7.73 -6.64 -4.75
N ARG A 91 8.25 -5.46 -4.44
CA ARG A 91 9.65 -5.09 -4.74
C ARG A 91 10.64 -6.00 -4.02
N LEU A 92 10.39 -6.32 -2.75
CA LEU A 92 11.20 -7.28 -1.98
C LEU A 92 11.18 -8.68 -2.61
N ASP A 93 10.01 -9.18 -3.00
CA ASP A 93 9.86 -10.48 -3.64
C ASP A 93 10.63 -10.55 -4.96
N LEU A 94 10.58 -9.48 -5.76
CA LEU A 94 11.35 -9.37 -7.01
C LEU A 94 12.87 -9.36 -6.76
N LEU A 95 13.34 -8.63 -5.74
CA LEU A 95 14.76 -8.61 -5.37
C LEU A 95 15.24 -10.00 -4.94
N ARG A 96 14.48 -10.70 -4.10
CA ARG A 96 14.78 -12.08 -3.69
C ARG A 96 14.84 -13.04 -4.88
N LEU A 97 13.87 -12.98 -5.78
CA LEU A 97 13.87 -13.77 -7.02
C LEU A 97 15.09 -13.47 -7.90
N THR A 98 15.53 -12.22 -7.93
CA THR A 98 16.70 -11.79 -8.71
C THR A 98 18.00 -12.31 -8.08
N ALA A 99 18.13 -12.19 -6.76
CA ALA A 99 19.27 -12.75 -6.01
C ALA A 99 19.35 -14.28 -6.14
N ASP A 100 18.22 -14.99 -6.07
CA ASP A 100 18.16 -16.43 -6.27
C ASP A 100 18.63 -16.86 -7.66
N LYS A 101 18.24 -16.11 -8.71
CA LYS A 101 18.69 -16.36 -10.08
C LYS A 101 20.19 -16.11 -10.24
N ALA A 102 20.70 -15.01 -9.68
CA ALA A 102 22.13 -14.70 -9.71
C ALA A 102 22.96 -15.79 -9.02
N THR A 103 22.50 -16.26 -7.86
CA THR A 103 23.17 -17.32 -7.07
C THR A 103 23.16 -18.67 -7.82
N LYS A 104 22.03 -19.06 -8.43
CA LYS A 104 21.95 -20.29 -9.23
C LYS A 104 22.86 -20.25 -10.45
N SER A 105 22.85 -19.13 -11.19
CA SER A 105 23.74 -18.92 -12.34
C SER A 105 25.22 -19.04 -11.95
N HIS A 106 25.60 -18.44 -10.82
CA HIS A 106 26.96 -18.56 -10.28
C HIS A 106 27.35 -20.02 -9.96
N ASN A 107 26.44 -20.78 -9.33
CA ASN A 107 26.68 -22.18 -8.97
C ASN A 107 26.73 -23.12 -10.19
N GLU A 108 25.94 -22.87 -11.24
CA GLU A 108 25.92 -23.68 -12.48
C GLU A 108 27.14 -23.43 -13.37
N HIS A 109 27.75 -22.24 -13.33
CA HIS A 109 29.00 -21.94 -14.06
C HIS A 109 30.29 -22.33 -13.31
N GLY A 110 30.16 -22.85 -12.09
CA GLY A 110 31.28 -23.28 -11.24
C GLY A 110 32.07 -24.50 -11.74
N GLU A 111 31.57 -25.25 -12.73
CA GLU A 111 32.24 -26.48 -13.20
C GLU A 111 33.18 -26.31 -14.40
N GLN A 112 33.15 -25.20 -15.16
CA GLN A 112 33.94 -25.10 -16.41
C GLN A 112 34.95 -23.95 -16.53
N HIS A 113 34.82 -22.83 -15.81
CA HIS A 113 35.75 -21.70 -16.00
C HIS A 113 36.07 -20.94 -14.71
N ARG A 114 36.91 -21.54 -13.86
CA ARG A 114 37.67 -20.80 -12.83
C ARG A 114 38.76 -19.96 -13.49
N CYS A 115 38.42 -18.80 -14.02
CA CYS A 115 39.32 -17.64 -14.06
C CYS A 115 38.56 -16.41 -14.58
N THR A 116 38.70 -15.29 -13.88
CA THR A 116 38.29 -13.91 -14.23
C THR A 116 36.81 -13.48 -14.20
N CYS A 117 35.79 -14.35 -14.24
CA CYS A 117 34.38 -13.92 -14.11
C CYS A 117 33.78 -14.00 -12.68
N SER A 118 34.44 -14.71 -11.74
CA SER A 118 33.89 -15.01 -10.38
C SER A 118 33.64 -13.77 -9.52
N ALA A 119 34.62 -12.85 -9.46
CA ALA A 119 34.58 -11.74 -8.49
C ALA A 119 33.48 -10.72 -8.77
N LYS A 120 33.17 -10.44 -10.04
CA LYS A 120 32.07 -9.52 -10.42
C LYS A 120 30.70 -10.10 -10.12
N THR A 121 30.55 -11.42 -10.16
CA THR A 121 29.28 -12.09 -9.86
C THR A 121 29.06 -12.20 -8.34
N GLU A 122 30.12 -12.40 -7.57
CA GLU A 122 30.09 -12.37 -6.10
C GLU A 122 29.72 -10.97 -5.57
N GLU A 123 30.35 -9.91 -6.08
CA GLU A 123 30.05 -8.51 -5.74
C GLU A 123 28.58 -8.16 -6.05
N GLN A 124 28.05 -8.60 -7.19
CA GLN A 124 26.63 -8.40 -7.54
C GLN A 124 25.66 -9.15 -6.63
N ILE A 125 26.03 -10.32 -6.11
CA ILE A 125 25.19 -11.07 -5.16
C ILE A 125 25.17 -10.35 -3.81
N GLU A 126 26.31 -9.82 -3.37
CA GLU A 126 26.42 -9.03 -2.13
C GLU A 126 25.61 -7.73 -2.22
N ASP A 127 25.73 -6.98 -3.32
CA ASP A 127 24.91 -5.78 -3.58
C ASP A 127 23.40 -6.07 -3.52
N LEU A 128 22.97 -7.21 -4.09
CA LEU A 128 21.57 -7.63 -4.05
C LEU A 128 21.11 -7.99 -2.64
N GLN A 129 21.97 -8.60 -1.82
CA GLN A 129 21.68 -8.91 -0.41
C GLN A 129 21.53 -7.63 0.42
N ASP A 130 22.40 -6.65 0.21
CA ASP A 130 22.30 -5.34 0.88
C ASP A 130 20.99 -4.62 0.51
N LEU A 131 20.62 -4.62 -0.78
CA LEU A 131 19.36 -4.06 -1.24
C LEU A 131 18.15 -4.79 -0.64
N ILE A 132 18.21 -6.12 -0.50
CA ILE A 132 17.18 -6.92 0.18
C ILE A 132 17.06 -6.48 1.65
N CYS A 133 18.17 -6.33 2.37
CA CYS A 133 18.17 -5.91 3.77
C CYS A 133 17.52 -4.54 3.96
N ILE A 134 17.92 -3.55 3.15
CA ILE A 134 17.33 -2.20 3.15
C ILE A 134 15.83 -2.27 2.88
N GLN A 135 15.43 -3.07 1.90
CA GLN A 135 14.03 -3.22 1.51
C GLN A 135 13.20 -3.91 2.61
N GLU A 136 13.76 -4.89 3.32
CA GLU A 136 13.11 -5.55 4.46
C GLU A 136 12.84 -4.59 5.61
N ASP A 137 13.81 -3.74 5.96
CA ASP A 137 13.63 -2.74 7.01
C ASP A 137 12.59 -1.70 6.62
N LYS A 138 12.56 -1.31 5.35
CA LYS A 138 11.51 -0.44 4.82
C LYS A 138 10.12 -1.08 4.94
N VAL A 139 9.99 -2.37 4.62
CA VAL A 139 8.73 -3.13 4.78
C VAL A 139 8.34 -3.24 6.27
N LYS A 140 9.28 -3.51 7.18
CA LYS A 140 9.02 -3.53 8.63
C LYS A 140 8.52 -2.17 9.12
N TRP A 141 9.18 -1.09 8.72
CA TRP A 141 8.80 0.26 9.09
C TRP A 141 7.39 0.59 8.58
N MET A 142 7.06 0.28 7.33
CA MET A 142 5.71 0.51 6.79
C MET A 142 4.64 -0.29 7.52
N LYS A 143 4.91 -1.56 7.86
CA LYS A 143 3.98 -2.36 8.69
C LYS A 143 3.67 -1.67 10.02
N GLN A 144 4.70 -1.13 10.68
CA GLN A 144 4.52 -0.41 11.92
C GLN A 144 3.67 0.86 11.72
N GLN A 145 3.90 1.62 10.64
CA GLN A 145 3.09 2.81 10.35
C GLN A 145 1.63 2.45 10.06
N THR A 146 1.38 1.36 9.33
CA THR A 146 0.01 0.87 9.09
C THR A 146 -0.70 0.52 10.40
N LEU A 147 -0.02 -0.18 11.32
CA LEU A 147 -0.57 -0.51 12.65
C LEU A 147 -0.84 0.74 13.49
N ASN A 148 0.08 1.72 13.49
CA ASN A 148 -0.11 2.97 14.21
C ASN A 148 -1.32 3.75 13.69
N SER A 149 -1.48 3.79 12.37
CA SER A 149 -2.62 4.45 11.73
C SER A 149 -3.94 3.73 12.05
N GLU A 150 -3.97 2.39 12.07
CA GLU A 150 -5.13 1.62 12.50
C GLU A 150 -5.51 1.89 13.96
N SER A 151 -4.51 1.94 14.86
CA SER A 151 -4.72 2.31 16.26
C SER A 151 -5.36 3.69 16.40
N LYS A 152 -4.87 4.67 15.64
CA LYS A 152 -5.36 6.05 15.67
C LYS A 152 -6.80 6.17 15.16
N ILE A 153 -7.18 5.39 14.15
CA ILE A 153 -8.57 5.30 13.69
C ILE A 153 -9.45 4.73 14.81
N ASN A 154 -9.01 3.67 15.48
CA ASN A 154 -9.76 3.07 16.58
C ASN A 154 -9.95 4.03 17.77
N GLU A 155 -8.92 4.82 18.11
CA GLU A 155 -9.02 5.87 19.14
C GLU A 155 -10.08 6.93 18.78
N LEU A 156 -10.14 7.37 17.52
CA LEU A 156 -11.14 8.32 17.05
C LEU A 156 -12.55 7.71 17.01
N LEU A 157 -12.67 6.42 16.67
CA LEU A 157 -13.95 5.69 16.72
C LEU A 157 -14.44 5.50 18.16
N ASP A 158 -13.53 5.28 19.11
CA ASP A 158 -13.86 5.28 20.54
C ASP A 158 -14.36 6.65 20.99
N GLU A 159 -13.71 7.73 20.56
CA GLU A 159 -14.19 9.09 20.82
C GLU A 159 -15.65 9.21 20.38
N VAL A 160 -15.99 8.89 19.12
CA VAL A 160 -17.36 8.91 18.60
C VAL A 160 -18.34 8.10 19.47
N ARG A 161 -17.97 6.88 19.90
CA ARG A 161 -18.81 6.05 20.78
C ARG A 161 -19.12 6.74 22.12
N TYR A 162 -18.15 7.42 22.73
CA TYR A 162 -18.40 8.17 23.96
C TYR A 162 -19.39 9.32 23.75
N TRP A 163 -19.32 10.02 22.61
CA TRP A 163 -20.29 11.08 22.27
C TRP A 163 -21.72 10.56 22.08
N GLU A 164 -21.90 9.31 21.63
CA GLU A 164 -23.22 8.67 21.53
C GLU A 164 -23.82 8.34 22.91
N VAL A 165 -23.00 7.85 23.83
CA VAL A 165 -23.44 7.48 25.19
C VAL A 165 -23.83 8.70 26.03
N ASP A 166 -23.10 9.81 25.93
CA ASP A 166 -23.42 11.05 26.65
C ASP A 166 -24.74 11.69 26.19
N LYS A 167 -25.18 11.44 24.95
CA LYS A 167 -26.48 11.91 24.42
C LYS A 167 -27.67 11.09 24.93
N GLU A 168 -27.48 9.83 25.34
CA GLU A 168 -28.55 9.00 25.91
C GLU A 168 -28.80 9.25 27.41
N MET A 169 -27.91 9.97 28.09
CA MET A 169 -28.00 10.29 29.51
C MET A 169 -28.63 11.65 29.85
N ILE A 170 -29.06 12.42 28.84
CA ILE A 170 -29.74 13.73 28.98
C ILE A 170 -31.20 13.61 28.52
#